data_AF-A4C5G3-F1
#
_entry.id   AF-A4C5G3-F1
#
_cell.length_a   1.000
_cell.length_b   1.000
_cell.length_c   1.000
_cell.angle_alpha   90.00
_cell.angle_beta   90.00
_cell.angle_gamma   90.00
#
_symmetry.space_group_name_H-M   'P 1'
#
loop_
_entity.id
_entity.type
_entity.pdbx_description
1 polymer ?
#
loop_
_entity_poly.entity_id
_entity_poly.type
_entity_poly.pdbx_seq_one_letter_code
_entity_poly.pdbx_strand_id
1 'polypeptide(L)'
;MASQSQHRVYIPSNARSNQYILAEFKLDDLFYQQFLSPAQAYQKISEHLFTLCEERELHNVHLIANDKLPIVRFHEESYCLQTKKQVMFFYNPKYHESHMCIEDADYVAKKIRIVFLATGDELRANAAQFHRRVAAVIKEFKTTLPESIQSIKVRDHQHLTYDLFANAKGNKESYGYKLRSLTPRYQTRECPLPAEHSEMTYATVSIPLTRAIKTQFLPQGEQGYANLYRYLEDTFLTACGTRKLQRIAMVANDRIPLVRNSQVDNNAQNSELQKISFDPANHDTQYYGFWQEDKLVQTVYFILAAGDEDKNDIGFGKFMNSVEAAMRSVADKFQIPADQQNVTIRFYQHVSYRA
;
A
#
# COMPACT_ATOMS: atom_id res chain seq x y z
N MET A 1 6.90 -34.62 0.62
CA MET A 1 5.75 -33.79 0.18
C MET A 1 5.35 -32.70 1.19
N ALA A 2 5.69 -32.80 2.50
CA ALA A 2 5.36 -31.76 3.50
C ALA A 2 6.19 -30.45 3.40
N SER A 3 7.36 -30.44 2.75
CA SER A 3 8.20 -29.23 2.64
C SER A 3 7.70 -28.22 1.59
N GLN A 4 7.02 -28.67 0.53
CA GLN A 4 6.51 -27.77 -0.52
C GLN A 4 5.28 -26.95 -0.07
N SER A 5 4.52 -27.43 0.93
CA SER A 5 3.34 -26.70 1.43
C SER A 5 3.73 -25.47 2.26
N GLN A 6 4.88 -25.48 2.95
CA GLN A 6 5.31 -24.37 3.79
C GLN A 6 5.64 -23.09 3.00
N HIS A 7 5.99 -23.23 1.72
CA HIS A 7 6.34 -22.11 0.84
C HIS A 7 5.16 -21.62 -0.03
N ARG A 8 3.97 -22.20 0.14
CA ARG A 8 2.74 -21.71 -0.47
C ARG A 8 1.80 -21.22 0.62
N VAL A 9 1.22 -20.05 0.42
CA VAL A 9 0.07 -19.58 1.20
C VAL A 9 -1.18 -19.74 0.35
N TYR A 10 -2.24 -20.29 0.93
CA TYR A 10 -3.51 -20.50 0.23
C TYR A 10 -4.40 -19.29 0.44
N ILE A 11 -4.57 -18.52 -0.63
CA ILE A 11 -5.33 -17.27 -0.62
C ILE A 11 -6.66 -17.52 -1.35
N PRO A 12 -7.80 -17.04 -0.83
CA PRO A 12 -9.10 -17.29 -1.43
C PRO A 12 -9.19 -16.76 -2.86
N SER A 13 -9.98 -17.43 -3.71
CA SER A 13 -10.12 -17.07 -5.14
C SER A 13 -10.72 -15.68 -5.37
N ASN A 14 -11.50 -15.18 -4.41
CA ASN A 14 -12.06 -13.82 -4.43
C ASN A 14 -11.08 -12.73 -3.93
N ALA A 15 -9.80 -13.05 -3.76
CA ALA A 15 -8.79 -12.06 -3.41
C ALA A 15 -8.63 -11.03 -4.52
N ARG A 16 -8.53 -9.76 -4.12
CA ARG A 16 -8.46 -8.61 -5.03
C ARG A 16 -7.01 -8.17 -5.20
N SER A 17 -6.47 -8.39 -6.39
CA SER A 17 -5.18 -7.81 -6.79
C SER A 17 -5.35 -6.35 -7.19
N ASN A 18 -4.36 -5.53 -6.87
CA ASN A 18 -4.26 -4.16 -7.37
C ASN A 18 -2.79 -3.83 -7.60
N GLN A 19 -2.53 -2.96 -8.57
CA GLN A 19 -1.23 -2.36 -8.79
C GLN A 19 -1.42 -0.89 -9.17
N TYR A 20 -0.56 -0.03 -8.63
CA TYR A 20 -0.44 1.32 -9.11
C TYR A 20 1.01 1.78 -9.03
N ILE A 21 1.40 2.68 -9.93
CA ILE A 21 2.74 3.28 -9.93
C ILE A 21 2.60 4.77 -9.66
N LEU A 22 3.41 5.29 -8.74
CA LEU A 22 3.53 6.71 -8.46
C LEU A 22 4.84 7.23 -9.03
N ALA A 23 4.76 8.24 -9.89
CA ALA A 23 5.91 9.06 -10.27
C ALA A 23 5.81 10.42 -9.57
N GLU A 24 6.90 10.91 -8.97
CA GLU A 24 6.93 12.17 -8.24
C GLU A 24 8.20 12.95 -8.59
N PHE A 25 8.05 14.24 -8.89
CA PHE A 25 9.17 15.16 -9.08
C PHE A 25 8.84 16.53 -8.48
N LYS A 26 9.86 17.24 -8.04
CA LYS A 26 9.70 18.57 -7.45
C LYS A 26 9.68 19.62 -8.54
N LEU A 27 8.89 20.66 -8.32
CA LEU A 27 8.85 21.86 -9.16
C LEU A 27 9.71 22.94 -8.52
N ASP A 28 10.26 23.81 -9.36
CA ASP A 28 11.02 25.00 -8.97
C ASP A 28 10.50 26.25 -9.70
N ASP A 29 11.04 27.41 -9.35
CA ASP A 29 10.61 28.67 -9.97
C ASP A 29 10.96 28.71 -11.46
N LEU A 30 12.04 28.04 -11.88
CA LEU A 30 12.45 27.95 -13.29
C LEU A 30 11.42 27.21 -14.14
N PHE A 31 10.77 26.18 -13.59
CA PHE A 31 9.66 25.51 -14.24
C PHE A 31 8.51 26.48 -14.51
N TYR A 32 8.07 27.23 -13.51
CA TYR A 32 6.92 28.13 -13.64
C TYR A 32 7.18 29.34 -14.54
N GLN A 33 8.43 29.83 -14.61
CA GLN A 33 8.81 30.95 -15.47
C GLN A 33 8.54 30.70 -16.97
N GLN A 34 8.36 29.46 -17.40
CA GLN A 34 8.07 29.08 -18.78
C GLN A 34 6.57 29.19 -19.15
N PHE A 35 5.71 29.47 -18.16
CA PHE A 35 4.25 29.47 -18.32
C PHE A 35 3.65 30.80 -17.87
N LEU A 36 2.48 31.14 -18.42
CA LEU A 36 1.75 32.36 -18.03
C LEU A 36 1.14 32.23 -16.62
N SER A 37 0.79 31.02 -16.21
CA SER A 37 0.23 30.72 -14.89
C SER A 37 0.49 29.26 -14.50
N PRO A 38 0.42 28.92 -13.18
CA PRO A 38 0.50 27.54 -12.72
C PRO A 38 -0.55 26.63 -13.38
N ALA A 39 -1.79 27.10 -13.52
CA ALA A 39 -2.86 26.34 -14.18
C ALA A 39 -2.52 26.00 -15.65
N GLN A 40 -1.95 26.96 -16.39
CA GLN A 40 -1.48 26.69 -17.76
C GLN A 40 -0.35 25.66 -17.78
N ALA A 41 0.56 25.71 -16.80
CA ALA A 41 1.63 24.72 -16.67
C ALA A 41 1.06 23.31 -16.48
N TYR A 42 0.15 23.15 -15.52
CA TYR A 42 -0.48 21.85 -15.21
C TYR A 42 -1.30 21.31 -16.39
N GLN A 43 -2.05 22.17 -17.07
CA GLN A 43 -2.78 21.80 -18.27
C GLN A 43 -1.84 21.25 -19.34
N LYS A 44 -0.81 22.02 -19.74
CA LYS A 44 0.12 21.61 -20.80
C LYS A 44 0.86 20.31 -20.49
N ILE A 45 1.35 20.15 -19.26
CA ILE A 45 2.05 18.91 -18.88
C ILE A 45 1.10 17.71 -18.83
N SER A 46 -0.16 17.92 -18.41
CA SER A 46 -1.14 16.84 -18.32
C SER A 46 -1.59 16.39 -19.71
N GLU A 47 -1.87 17.31 -20.63
CA GLU A 47 -2.22 17.00 -22.03
C GLU A 47 -1.11 16.19 -22.72
N HIS A 48 0.15 16.62 -22.55
CA HIS A 48 1.28 15.90 -23.11
C HIS A 48 1.45 14.51 -22.48
N LEU A 49 1.40 14.42 -21.14
CA LEU A 49 1.46 13.14 -20.42
C LEU A 49 0.38 12.18 -20.90
N PHE A 50 -0.86 12.63 -21.02
CA PHE A 50 -2.00 11.80 -21.40
C PHE A 50 -1.89 11.31 -22.85
N THR A 51 -1.35 12.14 -23.75
CA THR A 51 -1.03 11.71 -25.12
C THR A 51 -0.04 10.55 -25.12
N LEU A 52 1.07 10.66 -24.37
CA LEU A 52 2.04 9.57 -24.22
C LEU A 52 1.43 8.32 -23.57
N CYS A 53 0.49 8.50 -22.65
CA CYS A 53 -0.20 7.39 -21.99
C CYS A 53 -1.11 6.62 -22.96
N GLU A 54 -1.87 7.34 -23.81
CA GLU A 54 -2.71 6.72 -24.84
C GLU A 54 -1.87 5.89 -25.83
N GLU A 55 -0.75 6.44 -26.33
CA GLU A 55 0.17 5.73 -27.23
C GLU A 55 0.75 4.44 -26.63
N ARG A 56 0.72 4.30 -25.29
CA ARG A 56 1.26 3.15 -24.55
C ARG A 56 0.17 2.33 -23.85
N GLU A 57 -1.11 2.56 -24.18
CA GLU A 57 -2.25 1.83 -23.62
C GLU A 57 -2.29 1.91 -22.07
N LEU A 58 -2.10 3.11 -21.53
CA LEU A 58 -2.25 3.42 -20.11
C LEU A 58 -3.52 4.26 -19.90
N HIS A 59 -4.65 3.57 -19.70
CA HIS A 59 -5.98 4.19 -19.75
C HIS A 59 -6.46 4.80 -18.43
N ASN A 60 -5.72 4.60 -17.33
CA ASN A 60 -6.11 5.15 -16.02
C ASN A 60 -4.92 5.86 -15.37
N VAL A 61 -4.85 7.17 -15.60
CA VAL A 61 -3.71 8.01 -15.24
C VAL A 61 -4.18 9.34 -14.68
N HIS A 62 -3.67 9.71 -13.50
CA HIS A 62 -4.05 10.95 -12.84
C HIS A 62 -2.82 11.78 -12.53
N LEU A 63 -2.84 13.06 -12.91
CA LEU A 63 -1.85 14.04 -12.51
C LEU A 63 -2.37 14.82 -11.30
N ILE A 64 -1.57 14.98 -10.26
CA ILE A 64 -1.93 15.68 -9.01
C ILE A 64 -0.97 16.86 -8.83
N ALA A 65 -1.53 18.06 -8.92
CA ALA A 65 -0.85 19.35 -8.81
C ALA A 65 -1.35 20.15 -7.59
N ASN A 66 -1.54 19.48 -6.45
CA ASN A 66 -1.93 20.14 -5.18
C ASN A 66 -1.21 19.60 -3.94
N ASP A 67 -0.03 18.98 -4.13
CA ASP A 67 0.83 18.40 -3.09
C ASP A 67 0.21 17.30 -2.20
N LYS A 68 -1.07 16.94 -2.40
CA LYS A 68 -1.76 15.87 -1.67
C LYS A 68 -1.19 14.49 -2.03
N LEU A 69 -1.27 13.56 -1.08
CA LEU A 69 -0.79 12.18 -1.24
C LEU A 69 -1.87 11.31 -1.90
N PRO A 70 -1.58 10.62 -3.02
CA PRO A 70 -2.50 9.65 -3.57
C PRO A 70 -2.60 8.40 -2.70
N ILE A 71 -3.82 7.98 -2.39
CA ILE A 71 -4.15 6.68 -1.78
C ILE A 71 -5.08 5.95 -2.73
N VAL A 72 -4.75 4.70 -3.01
CA VAL A 72 -5.49 3.88 -3.97
C VAL A 72 -6.21 2.76 -3.23
N ARG A 73 -7.49 2.57 -3.54
CA ARG A 73 -8.34 1.53 -2.97
C ARG A 73 -9.16 0.87 -4.07
N PHE A 74 -9.37 -0.43 -3.93
CA PHE A 74 -10.34 -1.13 -4.75
C PHE A 74 -11.76 -0.68 -4.38
N HIS A 75 -12.60 -0.45 -5.38
CA HIS A 75 -14.04 -0.28 -5.21
C HIS A 75 -14.79 -0.59 -6.51
N GLU A 76 -16.05 -1.04 -6.41
CA GLU A 76 -16.87 -1.35 -7.59
C GLU A 76 -17.31 -0.10 -8.35
N GLU A 77 -17.58 0.99 -7.63
CA GLU A 77 -17.85 2.33 -8.16
C GLU A 77 -16.58 3.19 -8.22
N SER A 78 -16.51 4.07 -9.21
CA SER A 78 -15.39 5.00 -9.39
C SER A 78 -15.65 6.30 -8.64
N TYR A 79 -14.76 6.67 -7.72
CA TYR A 79 -14.78 8.00 -7.11
C TYR A 79 -13.38 8.47 -6.73
N CYS A 80 -13.21 9.79 -6.79
CA CYS A 80 -12.02 10.49 -6.36
C CYS A 80 -12.38 11.47 -5.25
N LEU A 81 -11.99 11.17 -4.02
CA LEU A 81 -12.29 11.97 -2.83
C LEU A 81 -11.03 12.67 -2.33
N GLN A 82 -11.14 13.94 -1.97
CA GLN A 82 -10.01 14.71 -1.45
C GLN A 82 -10.19 15.06 0.03
N THR A 83 -9.11 14.92 0.79
CA THR A 83 -8.98 15.48 2.14
C THR A 83 -8.00 16.65 2.12
N LYS A 84 -7.64 17.19 3.29
CA LYS A 84 -6.61 18.23 3.38
C LYS A 84 -5.23 17.74 2.95
N LYS A 85 -4.95 16.43 3.06
CA LYS A 85 -3.62 15.86 2.78
C LYS A 85 -3.60 14.75 1.75
N GLN A 86 -4.75 14.24 1.30
CA GLN A 86 -4.84 13.06 0.45
C GLN A 86 -5.79 13.26 -0.73
N VAL A 87 -5.48 12.56 -1.83
CA VAL A 87 -6.42 12.26 -2.91
C VAL A 87 -6.65 10.75 -2.88
N MET A 88 -7.88 10.32 -2.65
CA MET A 88 -8.25 8.92 -2.51
C MET A 88 -8.94 8.47 -3.80
N PHE A 89 -8.28 7.56 -4.52
CA PHE A 89 -8.79 6.92 -5.72
C PHE A 89 -9.44 5.60 -5.36
N PHE A 90 -10.71 5.46 -5.72
CA PHE A 90 -11.46 4.24 -5.57
C PHE A 90 -11.82 3.75 -6.95
N TYR A 91 -11.30 2.57 -7.33
CA TYR A 91 -11.50 2.06 -8.67
C TYR A 91 -11.53 0.53 -8.72
N ASN A 92 -12.18 0.00 -9.75
CA ASN A 92 -12.11 -1.39 -10.12
C ASN A 92 -11.12 -1.51 -11.29
N PRO A 93 -9.97 -2.17 -11.10
CA PRO A 93 -8.99 -2.39 -12.16
C PRO A 93 -9.58 -3.06 -13.41
N LYS A 94 -10.68 -3.79 -13.28
CA LYS A 94 -11.26 -4.53 -14.40
C LYS A 94 -11.82 -3.62 -15.50
N TYR A 95 -12.31 -2.42 -15.16
CA TYR A 95 -13.06 -1.61 -16.14
C TYR A 95 -13.05 -0.09 -15.89
N HIS A 96 -12.50 0.43 -14.79
CA HIS A 96 -12.40 1.88 -14.62
C HIS A 96 -11.18 2.45 -15.32
N GLU A 97 -11.43 3.43 -16.17
CA GLU A 97 -10.45 4.16 -16.97
C GLU A 97 -10.75 5.66 -16.87
N SER A 98 -9.71 6.48 -16.82
CA SER A 98 -9.81 7.93 -16.72
C SER A 98 -8.44 8.58 -16.84
N HIS A 99 -8.38 9.68 -17.59
CA HIS A 99 -7.30 10.66 -17.48
C HIS A 99 -7.82 11.92 -16.79
N MET A 100 -7.15 12.37 -15.74
CA MET A 100 -7.58 13.57 -15.01
C MET A 100 -6.40 14.33 -14.40
N CYS A 101 -6.38 15.64 -14.61
CA CYS A 101 -5.55 16.56 -13.83
C CYS A 101 -6.33 17.03 -12.60
N ILE A 102 -5.74 16.87 -11.41
CA ILE A 102 -6.29 17.29 -10.13
C ILE A 102 -5.45 18.44 -9.61
N GLU A 103 -6.03 19.63 -9.61
CA GLU A 103 -5.42 20.87 -9.17
C GLU A 103 -6.41 21.68 -8.32
N ASP A 104 -5.87 22.61 -7.53
CA ASP A 104 -6.65 23.56 -6.76
C ASP A 104 -6.37 24.96 -7.37
N ALA A 105 -7.41 25.73 -7.73
CA ALA A 105 -7.30 26.91 -8.63
C ALA A 105 -6.27 27.98 -8.22
N ASP A 106 -6.03 28.15 -6.92
CA ASP A 106 -5.10 29.15 -6.36
C ASP A 106 -3.88 28.52 -5.68
N TYR A 107 -3.53 27.28 -6.07
CA TYR A 107 -2.44 26.54 -5.45
C TYR A 107 -1.24 26.34 -6.38
N VAL A 108 -0.08 26.83 -5.92
CA VAL A 108 1.20 26.56 -6.57
C VAL A 108 1.81 25.30 -5.95
N ALA A 109 1.86 24.23 -6.73
CA ALA A 109 2.36 22.93 -6.30
C ALA A 109 3.88 22.97 -6.14
N LYS A 110 4.38 22.38 -5.06
CA LYS A 110 5.82 22.18 -4.86
C LYS A 110 6.31 20.92 -5.57
N LYS A 111 5.39 20.03 -5.93
CA LYS A 111 5.65 18.81 -6.68
C LYS A 111 4.44 18.33 -7.46
N ILE A 112 4.72 17.64 -8.54
CA ILE A 112 3.73 16.87 -9.28
C ILE A 112 3.81 15.42 -8.82
N ARG A 113 2.64 14.80 -8.66
CA ARG A 113 2.52 13.35 -8.56
C ARG A 113 1.67 12.82 -9.69
N ILE A 114 2.18 11.81 -10.38
CA ILE A 114 1.43 11.08 -11.40
C ILE A 114 1.10 9.71 -10.82
N VAL A 115 -0.16 9.32 -10.92
CA VAL A 115 -0.69 8.03 -10.49
C VAL A 115 -1.09 7.25 -11.73
N PHE A 116 -0.41 6.14 -11.98
CA PHE A 116 -0.81 5.17 -13.00
C PHE A 116 -1.53 4.03 -12.31
N LEU A 117 -2.81 3.84 -12.60
CA LEU A 117 -3.63 2.76 -12.06
C LEU A 117 -3.65 1.62 -13.08
N ALA A 118 -3.29 0.40 -12.65
CA ALA A 118 -3.29 -0.74 -13.55
C ALA A 118 -4.72 -1.15 -13.89
N THR A 119 -5.01 -1.35 -15.17
CA THR A 119 -6.31 -1.82 -15.66
C THR A 119 -6.19 -3.16 -16.39
N GLY A 120 -7.28 -3.91 -16.44
CA GLY A 120 -7.39 -5.22 -17.09
C GLY A 120 -7.36 -6.40 -16.12
N ASP A 121 -7.22 -7.60 -16.70
CA ASP A 121 -7.23 -8.87 -15.97
C ASP A 121 -5.82 -9.32 -15.56
N GLU A 122 -5.76 -10.27 -14.62
CA GLU A 122 -4.53 -10.90 -14.15
C GLU A 122 -3.40 -9.93 -13.78
N LEU A 123 -3.73 -8.82 -13.10
CA LEU A 123 -2.79 -7.72 -12.80
C LEU A 123 -1.43 -8.20 -12.27
N ARG A 124 -1.42 -9.21 -11.39
CA ARG A 124 -0.18 -9.74 -10.82
C ARG A 124 0.70 -10.45 -11.86
N ALA A 125 0.10 -11.10 -12.86
CA ALA A 125 0.84 -11.72 -13.96
C ALA A 125 1.34 -10.66 -14.96
N ASN A 126 0.59 -9.58 -15.16
CA ASN A 126 0.90 -8.50 -16.10
C ASN A 126 1.70 -7.34 -15.48
N ALA A 127 2.04 -7.43 -14.19
CA ALA A 127 2.63 -6.33 -13.44
C ALA A 127 3.95 -5.78 -14.01
N ALA A 128 4.81 -6.67 -14.54
CA ALA A 128 6.07 -6.27 -15.16
C ALA A 128 5.86 -5.54 -16.51
N GLN A 129 4.84 -5.94 -17.28
CA GLN A 129 4.48 -5.27 -18.53
C GLN A 129 3.92 -3.88 -18.24
N PHE A 130 3.00 -3.77 -17.28
CA PHE A 130 2.48 -2.48 -16.82
C PHE A 130 3.61 -1.55 -16.35
N HIS A 131 4.52 -2.05 -15.52
CA HIS A 131 5.68 -1.29 -15.08
C HIS A 131 6.57 -0.81 -16.23
N ARG A 132 6.84 -1.67 -17.22
CA ARG A 132 7.65 -1.32 -18.38
C ARG A 132 7.00 -0.21 -19.21
N ARG A 133 5.69 -0.28 -19.43
CA ARG A 133 4.92 0.78 -20.13
C ARG A 133 5.02 2.11 -19.39
N VAL A 134 4.80 2.10 -18.07
CA VAL A 134 4.93 3.30 -17.25
C VAL A 134 6.36 3.86 -17.27
N ALA A 135 7.38 3.00 -17.15
CA ALA A 135 8.78 3.44 -17.21
C ALA A 135 9.13 4.06 -18.57
N ALA A 136 8.59 3.52 -19.67
CA ALA A 136 8.75 4.10 -21.01
C ALA A 136 8.10 5.49 -21.12
N VAL A 137 6.85 5.64 -20.66
CA VAL A 137 6.17 6.94 -20.61
C VAL A 137 6.95 7.94 -19.76
N ILE A 138 7.41 7.55 -18.57
CA ILE A 138 8.18 8.44 -17.69
C ILE A 138 9.51 8.87 -18.34
N LYS A 139 10.19 7.95 -19.02
CA LYS A 139 11.43 8.27 -19.76
C LYS A 139 11.17 9.31 -20.85
N GLU A 140 10.10 9.13 -21.62
CA GLU A 140 9.71 10.01 -22.72
C GLU A 140 9.21 11.36 -22.21
N PHE A 141 8.31 11.35 -21.23
CA PHE A 141 7.78 12.54 -20.57
C PHE A 141 8.88 13.41 -19.95
N LYS A 142 9.91 12.81 -19.34
CA LYS A 142 11.06 13.53 -18.77
C LYS A 142 11.78 14.40 -19.80
N THR A 143 11.78 14.03 -21.08
CA THR A 143 12.44 14.82 -22.13
C THR A 143 11.75 16.15 -22.42
N THR A 144 10.48 16.28 -22.05
CA THR A 144 9.70 17.52 -22.19
C THR A 144 9.73 18.42 -20.96
N LEU A 145 10.29 17.91 -19.86
CA LEU A 145 10.44 18.68 -18.63
C LEU A 145 11.71 19.53 -18.71
N PRO A 146 11.77 20.69 -18.02
CA PRO A 146 12.99 21.48 -17.91
C PRO A 146 14.16 20.68 -17.35
N GLU A 147 15.38 21.02 -17.77
CA GLU A 147 16.61 20.35 -17.32
C GLU A 147 16.82 20.42 -15.79
N SER A 148 16.21 21.41 -15.11
CA SER A 148 16.24 21.50 -13.65
C SER A 148 15.57 20.31 -12.96
N ILE A 149 14.67 19.60 -13.64
CA ILE A 149 14.01 18.39 -13.16
C ILE A 149 14.89 17.17 -13.45
N GLN A 150 15.91 16.98 -12.61
CA GLN A 150 16.95 15.97 -12.84
C GLN A 150 16.49 14.52 -12.61
N SER A 151 15.54 14.28 -11.70
CA SER A 151 15.10 12.91 -11.37
C SER A 151 13.62 12.81 -11.04
N ILE A 152 12.98 11.75 -11.53
CA ILE A 152 11.60 11.40 -11.20
C ILE A 152 11.65 10.20 -10.25
N LYS A 153 11.12 10.33 -9.04
CA LYS A 153 11.02 9.23 -8.10
C LYS A 153 9.86 8.33 -8.50
N VAL A 154 10.15 7.06 -8.82
CA VAL A 154 9.15 6.07 -9.20
C VAL A 154 8.94 5.09 -8.04
N ARG A 155 7.68 4.78 -7.74
CA ARG A 155 7.25 3.82 -6.72
C ARG A 155 6.18 2.90 -7.28
N ASP A 156 6.49 1.62 -7.41
CA ASP A 156 5.54 0.58 -7.83
C ASP A 156 4.93 -0.05 -6.58
N HIS A 157 3.61 0.06 -6.45
CA HIS A 157 2.84 -0.47 -5.34
C HIS A 157 1.96 -1.61 -5.84
N GLN A 158 2.20 -2.82 -5.33
CA GLN A 158 1.37 -3.98 -5.60
C GLN A 158 0.79 -4.52 -4.32
N HIS A 159 -0.48 -4.90 -4.37
CA HIS A 159 -1.09 -5.55 -3.23
C HIS A 159 -2.16 -6.58 -3.57
N LEU A 160 -2.30 -7.56 -2.68
CA LEU A 160 -3.33 -8.58 -2.71
C LEU A 160 -4.16 -8.46 -1.44
N THR A 161 -5.45 -8.18 -1.58
CA THR A 161 -6.38 -7.97 -0.46
C THR A 161 -7.38 -9.11 -0.37
N TYR A 162 -7.56 -9.68 0.81
CA TYR A 162 -8.52 -10.76 1.05
C TYR A 162 -8.98 -10.75 2.52
N ASP A 163 -10.05 -11.48 2.79
CA ASP A 163 -10.53 -11.70 4.14
C ASP A 163 -9.95 -13.00 4.70
N LEU A 164 -9.38 -12.94 5.92
CA LEU A 164 -8.78 -14.09 6.59
C LEU A 164 -9.79 -15.24 6.80
N PHE A 165 -11.07 -14.90 6.90
CA PHE A 165 -12.18 -15.83 7.12
C PHE A 165 -13.04 -16.07 5.88
N ALA A 166 -12.54 -15.76 4.67
CA ALA A 166 -13.30 -15.94 3.42
C ALA A 166 -13.91 -17.34 3.28
N ASN A 167 -13.20 -18.39 3.71
CA ASN A 167 -13.71 -19.77 3.71
C ASN A 167 -14.93 -19.95 4.63
N ALA A 168 -14.90 -19.42 5.86
CA ALA A 168 -16.04 -19.47 6.78
C ALA A 168 -17.28 -18.76 6.20
N LYS A 169 -17.07 -17.76 5.34
CA LYS A 169 -18.11 -16.99 4.65
C LYS A 169 -18.56 -17.57 3.30
N GLY A 170 -18.22 -18.83 3.03
CA GLY A 170 -18.66 -19.55 1.84
C GLY A 170 -17.71 -19.51 0.63
N ASN A 171 -16.63 -18.70 0.67
CA ASN A 171 -15.62 -18.71 -0.41
C ASN A 171 -14.63 -19.86 -0.17
N LYS A 172 -15.01 -21.08 -0.57
CA LYS A 172 -14.25 -22.31 -0.30
C LYS A 172 -13.04 -22.51 -1.20
N GLU A 173 -13.02 -21.88 -2.37
CA GLU A 173 -11.93 -21.97 -3.33
C GLU A 173 -10.72 -21.13 -2.91
N SER A 174 -9.51 -21.69 -3.10
CA SER A 174 -8.25 -20.98 -2.83
C SER A 174 -7.17 -21.41 -3.80
N TYR A 175 -6.21 -20.51 -4.02
CA TYR A 175 -5.03 -20.75 -4.85
C TYR A 175 -3.76 -20.69 -4.00
N GLY A 176 -2.82 -21.60 -4.26
CA GLY A 176 -1.53 -21.65 -3.57
C GLY A 176 -0.52 -20.68 -4.16
N TYR A 177 -0.27 -19.56 -3.49
CA TYR A 177 0.69 -18.55 -3.91
C TYR A 177 2.06 -18.74 -3.26
N LYS A 178 3.11 -18.64 -4.06
CA LYS A 178 4.49 -18.53 -3.56
C LYS A 178 4.87 -17.10 -3.13
N LEU A 179 4.14 -16.10 -3.65
CA LEU A 179 4.41 -14.67 -3.43
C LEU A 179 5.88 -14.29 -3.69
N ARG A 180 6.39 -14.57 -4.89
CA ARG A 180 7.78 -14.26 -5.27
C ARG A 180 8.09 -12.77 -5.12
N SER A 181 9.35 -12.46 -4.79
CA SER A 181 9.90 -11.10 -4.73
C SER A 181 9.79 -10.38 -6.07
N LEU A 182 9.76 -9.04 -6.04
CA LEU A 182 9.52 -8.21 -7.23
C LEU A 182 10.67 -8.30 -8.23
N THR A 183 11.90 -8.02 -7.81
CA THR A 183 13.10 -8.03 -8.68
C THR A 183 13.23 -9.29 -9.52
N PRO A 184 13.30 -10.52 -8.96
CA PRO A 184 13.44 -11.72 -9.77
C PRO A 184 12.23 -11.97 -10.68
N ARG A 185 11.02 -11.58 -10.24
CA ARG A 185 9.81 -11.69 -11.06
C ARG A 185 9.82 -10.71 -12.24
N TYR A 186 10.39 -9.53 -12.06
CA TYR A 186 10.48 -8.52 -13.11
C TYR A 186 11.60 -8.86 -14.10
N GLN A 187 12.75 -9.31 -13.60
CA GLN A 187 13.87 -9.77 -14.41
C GLN A 187 13.48 -10.92 -15.35
N THR A 188 12.76 -11.92 -14.83
CA THR A 188 12.25 -13.06 -15.65
C THR A 188 11.20 -12.66 -16.68
N ARG A 189 10.68 -11.43 -16.60
CA ARG A 189 9.74 -10.83 -17.55
C ARG A 189 10.39 -9.66 -18.30
N GLU A 190 11.72 -9.64 -18.42
CA GLU A 190 12.49 -8.65 -19.18
C GLU A 190 12.15 -7.20 -18.80
N CYS A 191 11.81 -6.96 -17.52
CA CYS A 191 11.58 -5.64 -16.98
C CYS A 191 12.75 -5.31 -16.04
N PRO A 192 13.89 -4.81 -16.56
CA PRO A 192 15.03 -4.49 -15.71
C PRO A 192 14.66 -3.33 -14.78
N LEU A 193 14.90 -3.52 -13.49
CA LEU A 193 14.87 -2.44 -12.51
C LEU A 193 16.26 -1.78 -12.46
N PRO A 194 16.37 -0.48 -12.15
CA PRO A 194 17.67 0.17 -11.94
C PRO A 194 18.50 -0.54 -10.87
N ALA A 195 19.83 -0.50 -10.98
CA ALA A 195 20.72 -1.14 -10.00
C ALA A 195 20.47 -0.61 -8.58
N GLU A 196 20.32 0.72 -8.44
CA GLU A 196 19.92 1.37 -7.19
C GLU A 196 18.40 1.44 -7.07
N HIS A 197 17.82 0.49 -6.33
CA HIS A 197 16.41 0.50 -5.95
C HIS A 197 16.24 -0.07 -4.54
N SER A 198 15.11 0.26 -3.92
CA SER A 198 14.69 -0.31 -2.64
C SER A 198 13.45 -1.18 -2.84
N GLU A 199 13.42 -2.32 -2.17
CA GLU A 199 12.25 -3.18 -2.08
C GLU A 199 11.70 -3.20 -0.66
N MET A 200 10.40 -3.39 -0.51
CA MET A 200 9.78 -3.65 0.78
C MET A 200 8.58 -4.57 0.62
N THR A 201 8.46 -5.55 1.50
CA THR A 201 7.32 -6.46 1.56
C THR A 201 6.74 -6.43 2.96
N TYR A 202 5.41 -6.32 3.07
CA TYR A 202 4.73 -6.27 4.37
C TYR A 202 3.27 -6.67 4.22
N ALA A 203 2.64 -7.05 5.33
CA ALA A 203 1.21 -7.25 5.43
C ALA A 203 0.60 -6.18 6.34
N THR A 204 -0.59 -5.71 5.99
CA THR A 204 -1.44 -4.98 6.93
C THR A 204 -2.70 -5.79 7.19
N VAL A 205 -3.12 -5.86 8.44
CA VAL A 205 -4.37 -6.50 8.84
C VAL A 205 -5.24 -5.47 9.53
N SER A 206 -6.44 -5.25 9.01
CA SER A 206 -7.40 -4.31 9.61
C SER A 206 -8.55 -5.07 10.25
N ILE A 207 -8.79 -4.79 11.53
CA ILE A 207 -9.87 -5.38 12.33
C ILE A 207 -10.81 -4.25 12.78
N PRO A 208 -12.05 -4.20 12.28
CA PRO A 208 -13.06 -3.28 12.80
C PRO A 208 -13.36 -3.60 14.28
N LEU A 209 -13.36 -2.59 15.13
CA LEU A 209 -13.80 -2.73 16.53
C LEU A 209 -15.33 -2.63 16.56
N THR A 210 -15.98 -3.77 16.42
CA THR A 210 -17.45 -3.87 16.47
C THR A 210 -17.98 -3.54 17.87
N ARG A 211 -19.29 -3.28 17.96
CA ARG A 211 -19.96 -3.08 19.25
C ARG A 211 -19.71 -4.26 20.19
N ALA A 212 -19.72 -5.50 19.68
CA ALA A 212 -19.50 -6.69 20.49
C ALA A 212 -18.11 -6.67 21.16
N ILE A 213 -17.05 -6.45 20.38
CA ILE A 213 -15.67 -6.33 20.91
C ILE A 213 -15.58 -5.18 21.92
N LYS A 214 -16.16 -4.02 21.59
CA LYS A 214 -16.14 -2.85 22.48
C LYS A 214 -16.82 -3.15 23.82
N THR A 215 -18.02 -3.72 23.81
CA THR A 215 -18.77 -4.03 25.04
C THR A 215 -18.11 -5.14 25.86
N GLN A 216 -17.44 -6.10 25.21
CA GLN A 216 -16.75 -7.18 25.89
C GLN A 216 -15.53 -6.71 26.67
N PHE A 217 -14.75 -5.77 26.10
CA PHE A 217 -13.45 -5.37 26.64
C PHE A 217 -13.46 -3.97 27.27
N LEU A 218 -14.59 -3.25 27.23
CA LEU A 218 -14.80 -1.96 27.92
C LEU A 218 -15.95 -2.09 28.93
N PRO A 219 -15.67 -2.50 30.18
CA PRO A 219 -16.67 -2.58 31.23
C PRO A 219 -17.29 -1.20 31.54
N GLN A 220 -18.51 -1.24 32.07
CA GLN A 220 -19.27 -0.04 32.40
C GLN A 220 -18.56 0.75 33.52
N GLY A 221 -18.27 2.02 33.27
CA GLY A 221 -17.63 2.92 34.25
C GLY A 221 -16.11 3.08 34.08
N GLU A 222 -15.48 2.37 33.14
CA GLU A 222 -14.08 2.58 32.81
C GLU A 222 -13.88 3.93 32.09
N GLN A 223 -12.88 4.70 32.54
CA GLN A 223 -12.49 5.94 31.89
C GLN A 223 -11.32 5.69 30.93
N GLY A 224 -11.53 6.05 29.67
CA GLY A 224 -10.56 5.83 28.60
C GLY A 224 -10.53 4.39 28.08
N TYR A 225 -9.55 4.11 27.24
CA TYR A 225 -9.45 2.90 26.43
C TYR A 225 -8.09 2.21 26.55
N ALA A 226 -7.26 2.62 27.52
CA ALA A 226 -5.90 2.12 27.68
C ALA A 226 -5.87 0.61 27.95
N ASN A 227 -6.76 0.07 28.79
CA ASN A 227 -6.79 -1.36 29.06
C ASN A 227 -7.18 -2.18 27.83
N LEU A 228 -8.16 -1.70 27.05
CA LEU A 228 -8.48 -2.28 25.75
C LEU A 228 -7.23 -2.31 24.87
N TYR A 229 -6.56 -1.18 24.66
CA TYR A 229 -5.41 -1.14 23.75
C TYR A 229 -4.23 -1.97 24.21
N ARG A 230 -3.91 -1.98 25.51
CA ARG A 230 -2.89 -2.89 26.08
C ARG A 230 -3.26 -4.36 25.85
N TYR A 231 -4.52 -4.73 26.07
CA TYR A 231 -4.97 -6.11 25.81
C TYR A 231 -4.81 -6.50 24.33
N LEU A 232 -5.20 -5.62 23.40
CA LEU A 232 -5.05 -5.87 21.97
C LEU A 232 -3.56 -5.98 21.58
N GLU A 233 -2.73 -5.09 22.13
CA GLU A 233 -1.29 -5.02 21.92
C GLU A 233 -0.58 -6.28 22.44
N ASP A 234 -0.81 -6.67 23.70
CA ASP A 234 -0.23 -7.85 24.33
C ASP A 234 -0.62 -9.14 23.60
N THR A 235 -1.90 -9.24 23.19
CA THR A 235 -2.41 -10.37 22.41
C THR A 235 -1.68 -10.48 21.07
N PHE A 236 -1.48 -9.35 20.39
CA PHE A 236 -0.77 -9.29 19.13
C PHE A 236 0.72 -9.62 19.28
N LEU A 237 1.40 -9.03 20.27
CA LEU A 237 2.81 -9.30 20.58
C LEU A 237 3.04 -10.78 20.89
N THR A 238 2.18 -11.38 21.70
CA THR A 238 2.26 -12.81 22.03
C THR A 238 2.10 -13.67 20.78
N ALA A 239 1.07 -13.40 19.96
CA ALA A 239 0.84 -14.15 18.74
C ALA A 239 2.02 -14.04 17.75
N CYS A 240 2.56 -12.84 17.55
CA CYS A 240 3.72 -12.61 16.69
C CYS A 240 4.99 -13.26 17.22
N GLY A 241 5.23 -13.20 18.53
CA GLY A 241 6.36 -13.85 19.20
C GLY A 241 6.41 -15.36 18.95
N THR A 242 5.26 -16.06 19.07
CA THR A 242 5.18 -17.50 18.78
C THR A 242 5.52 -17.87 17.34
N ARG A 243 5.38 -16.91 16.42
CA ARG A 243 5.65 -17.07 14.98
C ARG A 243 6.97 -16.43 14.53
N LYS A 244 7.76 -15.88 15.46
CA LYS A 244 9.02 -15.16 15.20
C LYS A 244 8.85 -13.99 14.22
N LEU A 245 7.71 -13.29 14.28
CA LEU A 245 7.48 -12.08 13.50
C LEU A 245 8.05 -10.89 14.28
N GLN A 246 9.18 -10.37 13.84
CA GLN A 246 9.99 -9.42 14.62
C GLN A 246 9.83 -7.95 14.21
N ARG A 247 9.24 -7.67 13.05
CA ARG A 247 9.04 -6.29 12.56
C ARG A 247 7.55 -6.01 12.48
N ILE A 248 7.01 -5.48 13.57
CA ILE A 248 5.57 -5.40 13.79
C ILE A 248 5.14 -4.05 14.36
N ALA A 249 3.93 -3.62 14.03
CA ALA A 249 3.34 -2.43 14.61
C ALA A 249 1.82 -2.57 14.80
N MET A 250 1.30 -1.91 15.82
CA MET A 250 -0.14 -1.73 16.05
C MET A 250 -0.49 -0.25 15.95
N VAL A 251 -1.57 0.05 15.21
CA VAL A 251 -2.12 1.41 15.10
C VAL A 251 -3.59 1.40 15.51
N ALA A 252 -3.87 2.13 16.58
CA ALA A 252 -5.21 2.39 17.12
C ALA A 252 -5.32 3.87 17.54
N ASN A 253 -5.09 4.79 16.61
CA ASN A 253 -5.20 6.25 16.81
C ASN A 253 -6.01 6.97 15.70
N ASP A 254 -6.88 6.25 14.98
CA ASP A 254 -7.70 6.69 13.82
C ASP A 254 -6.92 7.21 12.60
N ARG A 255 -5.60 7.06 12.58
CA ARG A 255 -4.80 7.37 11.39
C ARG A 255 -4.62 6.13 10.52
N ILE A 256 -4.53 6.34 9.22
CA ILE A 256 -4.28 5.25 8.27
C ILE A 256 -2.77 4.93 8.28
N PRO A 257 -2.36 3.66 8.45
CA PRO A 257 -0.95 3.29 8.39
C PRO A 257 -0.35 3.57 7.00
N LEU A 258 0.81 4.23 6.98
CA LEU A 258 1.63 4.45 5.80
C LEU A 258 3.01 3.85 6.04
N VAL A 259 3.22 2.64 5.53
CA VAL A 259 4.48 1.92 5.70
C VAL A 259 5.52 2.43 4.71
N ARG A 260 6.75 2.65 5.18
CA ARG A 260 7.90 3.10 4.39
C ARG A 260 9.16 2.33 4.78
N ASN A 261 10.13 2.28 3.87
CA ASN A 261 11.47 1.82 4.19
C ASN A 261 12.19 2.96 4.94
N SER A 262 12.73 2.65 6.13
CA SER A 262 13.39 3.63 7.02
C SER A 262 14.59 4.33 6.38
N GLN A 263 15.24 3.69 5.40
CA GLN A 263 16.42 4.23 4.73
C GLN A 263 16.10 5.32 3.69
N VAL A 264 14.82 5.54 3.35
CA VAL A 264 14.42 6.33 2.17
C VAL A 264 13.54 7.55 2.47
N ASP A 265 12.86 7.64 3.62
CA ASP A 265 11.85 8.69 3.85
C ASP A 265 11.75 9.13 5.33
N ASN A 266 12.13 10.39 5.61
CA ASN A 266 12.13 11.01 6.96
C ASN A 266 11.06 12.10 7.14
N ASN A 267 10.05 12.20 6.25
CA ASN A 267 9.07 13.29 6.34
C ASN A 267 8.19 13.20 7.60
N ALA A 268 7.85 14.34 8.20
CA ALA A 268 7.04 14.49 9.43
C ALA A 268 5.66 13.79 9.40
N GLN A 269 5.22 13.29 10.55
CA GLN A 269 3.85 12.77 10.78
C GLN A 269 2.80 13.82 10.37
N ASN A 270 1.60 13.37 9.99
CA ASN A 270 0.46 14.26 9.75
C ASN A 270 -0.79 13.77 10.51
N SER A 271 -1.85 14.57 10.48
CA SER A 271 -3.09 14.30 11.23
C SER A 271 -3.90 13.11 10.68
N GLU A 272 -3.68 12.69 9.43
CA GLU A 272 -4.51 11.69 8.73
C GLU A 272 -3.81 10.33 8.58
N LEU A 273 -2.48 10.30 8.65
CA LEU A 273 -1.62 9.15 8.34
C LEU A 273 -0.66 8.86 9.49
N GLN A 274 -0.56 7.58 9.87
CA GLN A 274 0.46 7.10 10.79
C GLN A 274 1.61 6.54 9.98
N LYS A 275 2.71 7.29 9.90
CA LYS A 275 3.94 6.80 9.26
C LYS A 275 4.59 5.75 10.13
N ILE A 276 4.98 4.65 9.51
CA ILE A 276 5.67 3.54 10.15
C ILE A 276 6.82 3.15 9.24
N SER A 277 8.02 3.10 9.81
CA SER A 277 9.22 2.74 9.08
C SER A 277 9.83 1.51 9.70
N PHE A 278 10.17 0.54 8.87
CA PHE A 278 10.93 -0.64 9.26
C PHE A 278 12.24 -0.65 8.47
N ASP A 279 13.28 -1.20 9.10
CA ASP A 279 14.53 -1.57 8.45
C ASP A 279 14.53 -3.09 8.17
N PRO A 280 14.35 -3.53 6.91
CA PRO A 280 14.35 -4.96 6.58
C PRO A 280 15.69 -5.65 6.83
N ALA A 281 16.80 -4.90 6.80
CA ALA A 281 18.16 -5.42 6.97
C ALA A 281 18.55 -5.53 8.45
N ASN A 282 17.87 -4.81 9.35
CA ASN A 282 18.09 -4.93 10.78
C ASN A 282 17.39 -6.22 11.31
N HIS A 283 18.16 -7.09 11.97
CA HIS A 283 17.70 -8.34 12.57
C HIS A 283 17.19 -8.21 14.01
N ASP A 284 17.32 -7.03 14.62
CA ASP A 284 16.72 -6.73 15.91
C ASP A 284 15.19 -6.66 15.80
N THR A 285 14.52 -6.94 16.92
CA THR A 285 13.06 -6.80 17.00
C THR A 285 12.68 -5.33 16.92
N GLN A 286 11.86 -4.99 15.92
CA GLN A 286 11.33 -3.65 15.68
C GLN A 286 9.84 -3.66 15.99
N TYR A 287 9.48 -3.01 17.09
CA TYR A 287 8.11 -2.93 17.57
C TYR A 287 7.65 -1.48 17.72
N TYR A 288 6.43 -1.19 17.25
CA TYR A 288 5.81 0.12 17.43
C TYR A 288 4.32 0.03 17.81
N GLY A 289 3.95 0.61 18.95
CA GLY A 289 2.56 0.79 19.37
C GLY A 289 2.12 2.24 19.21
N PHE A 290 1.03 2.48 18.48
CA PHE A 290 0.47 3.81 18.26
C PHE A 290 -1.01 3.83 18.65
N TRP A 291 -1.32 4.16 19.90
CA TRP A 291 -2.70 4.26 20.38
C TRP A 291 -2.88 5.46 21.30
N GLN A 292 -4.14 5.88 21.50
CA GLN A 292 -4.52 7.05 22.28
C GLN A 292 -5.57 6.65 23.32
N GLU A 293 -5.26 6.79 24.61
CA GLU A 293 -6.14 6.32 25.69
C GLU A 293 -7.49 7.04 25.78
N ASP A 294 -7.59 8.27 25.26
CA ASP A 294 -8.78 9.12 25.29
C ASP A 294 -9.68 8.93 24.07
N LYS A 295 -9.26 8.14 23.08
CA LYS A 295 -9.94 8.00 21.80
C LYS A 295 -10.26 6.55 21.45
N LEU A 296 -11.55 6.25 21.27
CA LEU A 296 -11.98 4.94 20.78
C LEU A 296 -11.99 4.90 19.26
N VAL A 297 -11.13 4.06 18.69
CA VAL A 297 -11.05 3.92 17.24
C VAL A 297 -12.16 3.04 16.67
N GLN A 298 -12.41 3.20 15.36
CA GLN A 298 -13.30 2.30 14.62
C GLN A 298 -12.61 1.04 14.13
N THR A 299 -11.30 1.11 13.87
CA THR A 299 -10.52 0.01 13.30
C THR A 299 -9.12 0.04 13.89
N VAL A 300 -8.63 -1.13 14.28
CA VAL A 300 -7.22 -1.34 14.65
C VAL A 300 -6.50 -1.93 13.47
N TYR A 301 -5.30 -1.44 13.21
CA TYR A 301 -4.42 -1.95 12.17
C TYR A 301 -3.22 -2.64 12.80
N PHE A 302 -2.90 -3.82 12.31
CA PHE A 302 -1.68 -4.54 12.59
C PHE A 302 -0.81 -4.54 11.33
N ILE A 303 0.46 -4.21 11.47
CA ILE A 303 1.42 -4.15 10.37
C ILE A 303 2.52 -5.14 10.69
N LEU A 304 2.88 -5.97 9.71
CA LEU A 304 3.94 -6.97 9.83
C LEU A 304 4.83 -6.83 8.60
N ALA A 305 6.08 -6.42 8.78
CA ALA A 305 7.04 -6.26 7.70
C ALA A 305 7.96 -7.49 7.60
N ALA A 306 8.24 -7.89 6.36
CA ALA A 306 9.18 -8.97 6.08
C ALA A 306 10.62 -8.46 6.18
N GLY A 307 11.50 -9.24 6.79
CA GLY A 307 12.94 -9.01 6.78
C GLY A 307 13.65 -9.60 5.57
N ASP A 308 14.95 -9.37 5.47
CA ASP A 308 15.79 -10.04 4.48
C ASP A 308 15.80 -11.56 4.67
N GLU A 309 15.67 -12.05 5.91
CA GLU A 309 15.58 -13.48 6.22
C GLU A 309 14.27 -14.13 5.71
N ASP A 310 13.22 -13.34 5.48
CA ASP A 310 11.95 -13.81 4.91
C ASP A 310 12.01 -13.91 3.38
N LYS A 311 12.97 -13.24 2.75
CA LYS A 311 13.24 -13.27 1.30
C LYS A 311 14.00 -14.54 0.93
N ASN A 312 13.28 -15.66 0.87
CA ASN A 312 13.82 -16.90 0.30
C ASN A 312 13.62 -16.96 -1.23
N ASP A 313 14.39 -17.81 -1.91
CA ASP A 313 14.33 -17.99 -3.37
C ASP A 313 12.94 -18.40 -3.90
N ILE A 314 12.10 -18.98 -3.04
CA ILE A 314 10.77 -19.46 -3.39
C ILE A 314 9.73 -18.35 -3.27
N GLY A 315 9.92 -17.37 -2.37
CA GLY A 315 9.07 -16.21 -2.13
C GLY A 315 8.54 -16.10 -0.69
N PHE A 316 7.58 -15.20 -0.47
CA PHE A 316 7.08 -14.83 0.86
C PHE A 316 5.97 -15.74 1.41
N GLY A 317 5.77 -16.93 0.86
CA GLY A 317 4.73 -17.87 1.31
C GLY A 317 4.86 -18.26 2.79
N LYS A 318 6.09 -18.55 3.26
CA LYS A 318 6.34 -18.89 4.67
C LYS A 318 6.03 -17.72 5.61
N PHE A 319 6.47 -16.52 5.25
CA PHE A 319 6.17 -15.29 5.98
C PHE A 319 4.66 -15.08 6.10
N MET A 320 3.92 -15.17 4.99
CA MET A 320 2.46 -14.99 5.01
C MET A 320 1.72 -16.09 5.78
N ASN A 321 2.19 -17.34 5.73
CA ASN A 321 1.64 -18.40 6.58
C ASN A 321 1.81 -18.07 8.07
N SER A 322 2.96 -17.52 8.48
CA SER A 322 3.18 -17.04 9.84
C SER A 322 2.26 -15.87 10.21
N VAL A 323 2.09 -14.90 9.29
CA VAL A 323 1.17 -13.77 9.45
C VAL A 323 -0.27 -14.25 9.66
N GLU A 324 -0.79 -15.11 8.77
CA GLU A 324 -2.16 -15.62 8.90
C GLU A 324 -2.35 -16.41 10.19
N ALA A 325 -1.39 -17.25 10.56
CA ALA A 325 -1.47 -18.03 11.78
C ALA A 325 -1.45 -17.16 13.06
N ALA A 326 -0.63 -16.11 13.09
CA ALA A 326 -0.63 -15.13 14.17
C ALA A 326 -1.97 -14.40 14.25
N MET A 327 -2.49 -13.93 13.11
CA MET A 327 -3.73 -13.15 13.09
C MET A 327 -4.99 -13.99 13.35
N ARG A 328 -4.98 -15.29 13.04
CA ARG A 328 -6.01 -16.23 13.52
C ARG A 328 -5.99 -16.33 15.05
N SER A 329 -4.81 -16.48 15.65
CA SER A 329 -4.68 -16.50 17.11
C SER A 329 -5.18 -15.20 17.76
N VAL A 330 -4.90 -14.04 17.13
CA VAL A 330 -5.42 -12.74 17.59
C VAL A 330 -6.95 -12.70 17.48
N ALA A 331 -7.49 -13.10 16.33
CA ALA A 331 -8.92 -13.08 16.08
C ALA A 331 -9.69 -14.02 17.03
N ASP A 332 -9.13 -15.19 17.36
CA ASP A 332 -9.70 -16.15 18.32
C ASP A 332 -9.76 -15.54 19.73
N LYS A 333 -8.69 -14.84 20.15
CA LYS A 333 -8.64 -14.15 21.45
C LYS A 333 -9.61 -12.98 21.52
N PHE A 334 -9.79 -12.26 20.42
CA PHE A 334 -10.78 -11.19 20.30
C PHE A 334 -12.20 -11.70 20.06
N GLN A 335 -12.38 -13.03 19.97
CA GLN A 335 -13.66 -13.70 19.73
C GLN A 335 -14.38 -13.16 18.48
N ILE A 336 -13.62 -12.94 17.42
CA ILE A 336 -14.16 -12.42 16.15
C ILE A 336 -15.02 -13.51 15.49
N PRO A 337 -16.31 -13.25 15.21
CA PRO A 337 -17.17 -14.22 14.52
C PRO A 337 -16.73 -14.36 13.05
N ALA A 338 -16.09 -15.48 12.74
CA ALA A 338 -15.47 -15.74 11.44
C ALA A 338 -16.46 -15.73 10.26
N ASP A 339 -17.74 -16.01 10.51
CA ASP A 339 -18.82 -16.01 9.53
C ASP A 339 -19.41 -14.61 9.27
N GLN A 340 -19.21 -13.65 10.17
CA GLN A 340 -19.89 -12.35 10.13
C GLN A 340 -18.94 -11.16 10.00
N GLN A 341 -17.77 -11.19 10.66
CA GLN A 341 -16.87 -10.05 10.74
C GLN A 341 -15.66 -10.22 9.83
N ASN A 342 -15.34 -9.19 9.04
CA ASN A 342 -14.15 -9.17 8.17
C ASN A 342 -12.88 -8.91 8.97
N VAL A 343 -11.85 -9.72 8.71
CA VAL A 343 -10.46 -9.46 9.09
C VAL A 343 -9.68 -9.33 7.78
N THR A 344 -9.52 -8.09 7.34
CA THR A 344 -8.97 -7.84 6.00
C THR A 344 -7.45 -7.86 6.06
N ILE A 345 -6.85 -8.80 5.32
CA ILE A 345 -5.41 -8.88 5.09
C ILE A 345 -5.10 -8.21 3.76
N ARG A 346 -4.07 -7.36 3.76
CA ARG A 346 -3.48 -6.84 2.53
C ARG A 346 -1.98 -7.11 2.53
N PHE A 347 -1.54 -7.98 1.63
CA PHE A 347 -0.12 -8.24 1.36
C PHE A 347 0.38 -7.24 0.34
N TYR A 348 1.42 -6.48 0.68
CA TYR A 348 2.04 -5.47 -0.17
C TYR A 348 3.43 -5.89 -0.60
N GLN A 349 3.77 -5.53 -1.83
CA GLN A 349 5.13 -5.49 -2.31
C GLN A 349 5.34 -4.14 -2.99
N HIS A 350 6.48 -3.52 -2.69
CA HIS A 350 6.81 -2.20 -3.19
C HIS A 350 8.25 -2.16 -3.70
N VAL A 351 8.45 -1.45 -4.81
CA VAL A 351 9.76 -1.09 -5.36
C VAL A 351 9.83 0.43 -5.49
N SER A 352 10.94 1.04 -5.11
CA SER A 352 11.20 2.47 -5.33
C SER A 352 12.60 2.71 -5.88
N TYR A 353 12.69 3.60 -6.87
CA TYR A 353 13.94 4.04 -7.48
C TYR A 353 13.81 5.47 -8.03
N ARG A 354 14.89 6.01 -8.60
CA ARG A 354 14.90 7.28 -9.33
C ARG A 354 15.13 7.01 -10.82
N ALA A 355 14.27 7.59 -11.67
CA ALA A 355 14.31 7.51 -13.13
C ALA A 355 14.87 8.79 -13.76
#